data_AF-A0AAW1XDJ4-F1
#
_entry.id   AF-A0AAW1XDJ4-F1
#
_cell.length_a   1.000
_cell.length_b   1.000
_cell.length_c   1.000
_cell.angle_alpha   90.00
_cell.angle_beta   90.00
_cell.angle_gamma   90.00
#
_symmetry.space_group_name_H-M   'P 1'
#
loop_
_entity.id
_entity.type
_entity.pdbx_description
1 polymer ?
#
loop_
_entity_poly.entity_id
_entity_poly.type
_entity_poly.pdbx_seq_one_letter_code
_entity_poly.pdbx_strand_id
1 'polypeptide(L)'
;MLSDFINWIAIRRDFGKLFIVHSPYLFMTAWKMVYPFIDDKTKKKIVFVENKKLRSTLLGDIDESQLPDTYGGKLPLVPIQDC
;
A
#
# COMPACT_ATOMS: atom_id res chain seq x y z
N MET A 1 5.63 -6.99 -13.12
CA MET A 1 5.31 -6.62 -11.72
C MET A 1 5.34 -5.11 -11.50
N LEU A 2 6.48 -4.42 -11.60
CA LEU A 2 6.55 -2.97 -11.37
C LEU A 2 5.86 -2.17 -12.50
N SER A 3 6.09 -2.54 -13.76
CA SER A 3 5.38 -1.96 -14.92
C SER A 3 3.87 -2.14 -14.83
N ASP A 4 3.40 -3.32 -14.43
CA ASP A 4 1.98 -3.64 -14.28
C ASP A 4 1.35 -2.84 -13.14
N PHE A 5 2.08 -2.70 -12.02
CA PHE A 5 1.66 -1.87 -10.89
C PHE A 5 1.53 -0.39 -11.29
N ILE A 6 2.50 0.15 -12.04
CA ILE A 6 2.44 1.53 -12.52
C ILE A 6 1.28 1.73 -13.52
N ASN A 7 1.10 0.81 -14.47
CA ASN A 7 -0.04 0.87 -15.39
C ASN A 7 -1.37 0.79 -14.63
N TRP A 8 -1.47 -0.07 -13.63
CA TRP A 8 -2.65 -0.17 -12.78
C TRP A 8 -2.95 1.15 -12.04
N ILE A 9 -1.96 1.82 -11.46
CA ILE A 9 -2.13 3.13 -10.82
C ILE A 9 -2.54 4.20 -11.83
N ALA A 10 -1.92 4.20 -13.01
CA ALA A 10 -2.17 5.21 -14.04
C ALA A 10 -3.56 5.06 -14.68
N ILE A 11 -4.03 3.82 -14.85
CA ILE A 11 -5.29 3.49 -15.55
C ILE A 11 -6.48 3.45 -14.58
N ARG A 12 -6.30 2.99 -13.34
CA ARG A 12 -7.40 2.82 -12.37
C ARG A 12 -7.46 4.00 -11.40
N ARG A 13 -8.40 4.94 -11.61
CA ARG A 13 -8.57 6.15 -10.77
C ARG A 13 -9.42 5.95 -9.50
N ASP A 14 -10.20 4.87 -9.43
CA ASP A 14 -11.26 4.65 -8.43
C ASP A 14 -10.86 3.82 -7.20
N PHE A 15 -9.64 3.98 -6.69
CA PHE A 15 -9.26 3.40 -5.39
C PHE A 15 -9.33 4.45 -4.26
N GLY A 16 -9.54 3.99 -3.03
CA GLY A 16 -9.64 4.85 -1.84
C GLY A 16 -8.28 5.37 -1.37
N LYS A 17 -7.46 4.49 -0.80
CA LYS A 17 -6.08 4.76 -0.36
C LYS A 17 -5.17 3.60 -0.73
N LEU A 18 -3.91 3.88 -1.04
CA LEU A 18 -2.88 2.90 -1.34
C LEU A 18 -1.76 3.04 -0.32
N PHE A 19 -1.58 2.02 0.53
CA PHE A 19 -0.50 1.98 1.51
C PHE A 19 0.66 1.16 0.96
N ILE A 20 1.83 1.80 0.85
CA ILE A 20 3.07 1.12 0.46
C ILE A 20 3.88 0.90 1.73
N VAL A 21 3.92 -0.36 2.17
CA VAL A 21 4.64 -0.84 3.36
C VAL A 21 5.90 -1.60 2.95
N HIS A 22 6.93 -1.61 3.81
CA HIS A 22 8.19 -2.33 3.56
C HIS A 22 8.83 -2.04 2.18
N SER A 23 8.74 -0.81 1.67
CA SER A 23 9.29 -0.46 0.36
C SER A 23 10.82 -0.63 0.33
N PRO A 24 11.38 -1.53 -0.49
CA PRO A 24 12.82 -1.60 -0.67
C PRO A 24 13.36 -0.35 -1.37
N TYR A 25 14.63 -0.03 -1.16
CA TYR A 25 15.24 1.20 -1.69
C TYR A 25 15.14 1.32 -3.23
N LEU A 26 15.27 0.19 -3.94
CA LEU A 26 15.12 0.14 -5.39
C LEU A 26 13.72 0.58 -5.86
N PHE A 27 12.68 0.27 -5.09
CA PHE A 27 11.32 0.71 -5.39
C PHE A 27 11.20 2.23 -5.31
N MET A 28 11.81 2.87 -4.29
CA MET A 28 11.78 4.33 -4.15
C MET A 28 12.47 5.04 -5.33
N THR A 29 13.59 4.50 -5.81
CA THR A 29 14.29 5.04 -6.97
C THR A 29 13.43 4.98 -8.22
N ALA A 30 12.80 3.83 -8.49
CA ALA A 30 11.88 3.71 -9.60
C ALA A 30 10.65 4.60 -9.42
N TRP A 31 10.09 4.66 -8.21
CA TRP A 31 8.94 5.48 -7.86
C TRP A 31 9.15 6.95 -8.20
N LYS A 32 10.32 7.52 -7.91
CA LYS A 32 10.65 8.91 -8.25
C LYS A 32 10.62 9.20 -9.75
N MET A 33 10.94 8.23 -10.60
CA MET A 33 10.88 8.40 -12.06
C MET A 33 9.44 8.43 -12.57
N VAL A 34 8.53 7.67 -11.95
CA VAL A 34 7.12 7.58 -12.37
C VAL A 34 6.21 8.59 -11.68
N TYR A 35 6.54 9.01 -10.47
CA TYR A 35 5.80 10.01 -9.69
C TYR A 35 5.41 11.30 -10.46
N PRO A 36 6.26 11.91 -11.31
CA PRO A 36 5.87 13.11 -12.07
C PRO A 36 4.71 12.87 -13.05
N PHE A 37 4.50 11.64 -13.52
CA PHE A 37 3.42 11.31 -14.46
C PHE A 37 2.07 11.04 -13.79
N ILE A 38 2.02 11.08 -12.45
CA ILE A 38 0.81 10.80 -11.67
C ILE A 38 0.10 12.12 -11.31
N ASP A 39 -1.22 12.17 -11.48
CA ASP A 39 -2.07 13.31 -11.11
C ASP A 39 -2.08 13.55 -9.58
N ASP A 40 -2.15 14.81 -9.15
CA ASP A 40 -2.13 15.17 -7.72
C ASP A 40 -3.27 14.56 -6.90
N LYS A 41 -4.43 14.29 -7.50
CA LYS A 41 -5.53 13.58 -6.81
C LYS A 41 -5.12 12.15 -6.48
N THR A 42 -4.41 11.48 -7.39
CA THR A 42 -3.93 10.11 -7.19
C THR A 42 -2.76 10.10 -6.22
N LYS A 43 -1.81 11.05 -6.33
CA LYS A 43 -0.68 11.19 -5.38
C LYS A 43 -1.14 11.28 -3.93
N LYS A 44 -2.20 12.06 -3.65
CA LYS A 44 -2.77 12.20 -2.29
C LYS A 44 -3.33 10.91 -1.70
N LYS A 45 -3.67 9.93 -2.54
CA LYS A 45 -4.17 8.62 -2.08
C LYS A 45 -3.03 7.65 -1.76
N ILE A 46 -1.80 7.93 -2.17
CA ILE A 46 -0.65 7.05 -2.01
C ILE A 46 0.10 7.45 -0.73
N VAL A 47 0.16 6.52 0.21
CA VAL A 47 0.78 6.73 1.53
C VAL A 47 1.94 5.77 1.67
N PHE A 48 3.14 6.34 1.78
CA PHE A 48 4.33 5.58 2.15
C PHE A 48 4.39 5.43 3.66
N VAL A 49 4.40 4.19 4.12
CA VAL A 49 4.33 3.89 5.53
C VAL A 49 5.68 3.35 5.99
N GLU A 50 6.30 4.06 6.92
CA GLU A 50 7.52 3.60 7.60
C GLU A 50 7.21 2.44 8.55
N ASN A 51 8.10 1.45 8.61
CA ASN A 51 7.91 0.27 9.46
C ASN A 51 7.62 0.62 10.94
N LYS A 52 8.25 1.68 11.46
CA LYS A 52 8.04 2.13 12.86
C LYS A 52 6.63 2.68 13.14
N LYS A 53 5.94 3.18 12.11
CA LYS A 53 4.60 3.79 12.21
C LYS A 53 3.55 2.97 11.47
N LEU A 54 3.89 1.75 11.07
CA LEU A 54 3.07 0.91 10.20
C LEU A 54 1.72 0.60 10.84
N ARG A 55 1.76 0.04 12.04
CA ARG A 55 0.56 -0.32 12.79
C ARG A 55 -0.32 0.90 13.08
N SER A 56 0.25 2.00 13.59
CA SER A 56 -0.54 3.20 13.95
C SER A 56 -1.17 3.88 12.74
N THR A 57 -0.50 3.86 11.59
CA THR A 57 -1.03 4.45 10.35
C THR A 57 -2.16 3.59 9.77
N LEU A 58 -1.99 2.26 9.77
CA LEU A 58 -3.00 1.34 9.25
C LEU A 58 -4.25 1.29 10.16
N LEU A 59 -4.07 1.22 11.48
CA LEU A 59 -5.19 1.20 12.43
C LEU A 59 -6.00 2.50 12.49
N GLY A 60 -5.46 3.61 11.96
CA GLY A 60 -6.22 4.86 11.82
C GLY A 60 -7.27 4.82 10.72
N ASP A 61 -7.09 3.95 9.72
CA ASP A 61 -7.94 3.83 8.53
C ASP A 61 -8.60 2.45 8.38
N ILE A 62 -8.07 1.42 9.04
CA ILE A 62 -8.49 0.02 8.94
C ILE A 62 -8.74 -0.50 10.36
N ASP A 63 -9.90 -1.12 10.58
CA ASP A 63 -10.23 -1.71 11.89
C ASP A 63 -9.25 -2.85 12.25
N GLU A 64 -8.90 -2.96 13.54
CA GLU A 64 -7.93 -3.94 14.04
C GLU A 64 -8.35 -5.39 13.73
N SER A 65 -9.65 -5.69 13.67
CA SER A 65 -10.19 -7.02 13.34
C SER A 65 -9.99 -7.40 11.87
N GLN A 66 -9.81 -6.43 10.98
CA GLN A 66 -9.63 -6.64 9.54
C GLN A 66 -8.16 -6.59 9.14
N LEU A 67 -7.29 -6.09 10.02
CA LEU A 67 -5.86 -6.02 9.78
C LEU A 67 -5.20 -7.36 10.14
N PRO A 68 -4.40 -7.95 9.25
CA PRO A 68 -3.62 -9.14 9.56
C PRO A 68 -2.65 -8.95 10.73
N ASP A 69 -2.45 -10.01 11.50
CA ASP A 69 -1.47 -10.10 12.59
C ASP A 69 -0.05 -9.64 12.19
N THR A 70 0.36 -9.97 10.97
CA THR A 70 1.66 -9.65 10.38
C THR A 70 1.88 -8.13 10.23
N TYR A 71 0.79 -7.36 10.17
CA TYR A 71 0.82 -5.90 10.14
C TYR A 71 0.41 -5.25 11.47
N GLY A 72 0.26 -6.06 12.53
CA GLY A 72 -0.07 -5.63 13.88
C GLY A 72 -1.57 -5.54 14.18
N GLY A 73 -2.41 -6.22 13.41
CA GLY A 73 -3.84 -6.40 13.70
C GLY A 73 -4.17 -7.72 14.41
N LYS A 74 -5.43 -8.13 14.34
CA LYS A 74 -5.95 -9.36 15.01
C LYS A 74 -6.42 -10.44 14.04
N LEU A 75 -6.44 -10.17 12.73
CA LEU A 75 -6.90 -11.14 11.75
C LEU A 75 -5.84 -12.24 11.56
N PRO A 76 -6.15 -13.51 11.88
CA PRO A 76 -5.22 -14.60 11.65
C PRO A 76 -5.07 -14.86 10.15
N LEU A 77 -3.84 -15.14 9.70
CA LEU A 77 -3.61 -15.60 8.33
C LEU A 77 -4.22 -16.99 8.14
N VAL A 78 -5.27 -17.07 7.34
CA VAL A 78 -5.85 -18.35 6.91
C VAL A 78 -5.21 -18.75 5.58
N PRO A 79 -4.61 -19.95 5.47
CA PRO A 79 -4.11 -20.45 4.20
C PRO A 79 -5.23 -20.50 3.15
N ILE A 80 -4.96 -20.02 1.94
CA ILE A 80 -5.95 -19.97 0.84
C ILE A 80 -6.39 -21.39 0.43
N GLN A 81 -5.61 -22.41 0.79
CA GLN A 81 -5.83 -23.82 0.46
C GLN A 81 -6.96 -24.47 1.28
N ASP A 82 -7.40 -23.83 2.36
CA ASP A 82 -8.46 -24.33 3.26
C ASP A 82 -9.79 -23.56 3.07
N CYS A 83 -9.92 -22.81 1.97
CA CYS A 83 -11.13 -22.10 1.57
C CYS A 83 -12.03 -22.94 0.65
#